data_AF-A0A7W0N0R5-F1
#
_entry.id   AF-A0A7W0N0R5-F1
#
_cell.length_a   1.000
_cell.length_b   1.000
_cell.length_c   1.000
_cell.angle_alpha   90.00
_cell.angle_beta   90.00
_cell.angle_gamma   90.00
#
_symmetry.space_group_name_H-M   'P 1'
#
loop_
_entity.id
_entity.type
_entity.pdbx_description
1 polymer ?
#
loop_
_entity_poly.entity_id
_entity_poly.type
_entity_poly.pdbx_seq_one_letter_code
_entity_poly.pdbx_strand_id
1 'polypeptide(L)'
;MSANLAAIGMVTRDLRESIRFYRALGLDVPEPDGDHLDATLPSGVRLMWDTEEAVRGMDPDWLPPQGQGMTLAFECAGPDAVDALHTGLTEAGFHSKREPW
;
A
#
# COMPACT_ATOMS: atom_id res chain seq x y z
N MET A 1 11.25 25.95 13.81
CA MET A 1 11.19 24.47 13.86
C MET A 1 10.36 24.03 12.67
N SER A 2 10.83 23.04 11.90
CA SER A 2 10.09 22.43 10.79
C SER A 2 9.94 20.93 11.03
N ALA A 3 8.84 20.36 10.53
CA ALA A 3 8.60 18.92 10.52
C ALA A 3 8.86 18.36 9.12
N ASN A 4 9.36 17.12 9.05
CA ASN A 4 9.59 16.40 7.80
C ASN A 4 8.59 15.24 7.70
N LEU A 5 8.10 14.95 6.48
CA LEU A 5 7.29 13.76 6.24
C LEU A 5 8.17 12.51 6.33
N ALA A 6 7.97 11.70 7.37
CA ALA A 6 8.76 10.50 7.60
C ALA A 6 8.05 9.21 7.16
N ALA A 7 6.72 9.22 7.10
CA ALA A 7 5.95 8.02 6.78
C ALA A 7 4.55 8.35 6.23
N ILE A 8 3.99 7.42 5.47
CA ILE A 8 2.59 7.36 5.06
C ILE A 8 2.01 6.08 5.65
N GLY A 9 0.93 6.19 6.43
CA GLY A 9 0.25 5.06 7.05
C GLY A 9 -1.00 4.65 6.28
N MET A 10 -1.28 3.35 6.25
CA MET A 10 -2.48 2.77 5.66
C MET A 10 -3.08 1.72 6.59
N VAL A 11 -4.40 1.72 6.71
CA VAL A 11 -5.13 0.67 7.42
C VAL A 11 -5.46 -0.46 6.45
N THR A 12 -5.22 -1.71 6.83
CA THR A 12 -5.53 -2.89 6.03
C THR A 12 -6.38 -3.90 6.79
N ARG A 13 -7.26 -4.59 6.05
CA ARG A 13 -8.05 -5.73 6.55
C ARG A 13 -7.26 -7.02 6.56
N ASP A 14 -6.29 -7.13 5.66
CA ASP A 14 -5.42 -8.30 5.53
C ASP A 14 -4.01 -7.79 5.23
N LEU A 15 -3.14 -7.91 6.22
CA LEU A 15 -1.76 -7.45 6.12
C LEU A 15 -0.99 -8.26 5.08
N ARG A 16 -1.19 -9.58 5.04
CA ARG A 16 -0.47 -10.47 4.12
C ARG A 16 -0.88 -10.24 2.68
N GLU A 17 -2.17 -10.07 2.41
CA GLU A 17 -2.66 -9.77 1.07
C GLU A 17 -2.24 -8.37 0.60
N SER A 18 -2.22 -7.38 1.51
CA SER A 18 -1.69 -6.06 1.19
C SER A 18 -0.20 -6.12 0.83
N ILE A 19 0.61 -6.86 1.59
CA ILE A 19 2.04 -7.02 1.29
C ILE A 19 2.24 -7.78 -0.03
N ARG A 20 1.40 -8.78 -0.34
CA ARG A 20 1.41 -9.46 -1.65
C ARG A 20 1.24 -8.46 -2.80
N PHE A 21 0.30 -7.52 -2.66
CA PHE A 21 0.07 -6.47 -3.66
C PHE A 21 1.27 -5.53 -3.82
N TYR A 22 1.80 -5.00 -2.72
CA TYR A 22 2.92 -4.06 -2.79
C TYR A 22 4.23 -4.70 -3.27
N ARG A 23 4.45 -5.98 -2.96
CA ARG A 23 5.57 -6.75 -3.55
C ARG A 23 5.39 -6.99 -5.04
N ALA A 24 4.15 -7.21 -5.51
CA ALA A 24 3.87 -7.33 -6.94
C ALA A 24 4.11 -6.01 -7.71
N LEU A 25 4.02 -4.87 -7.02
CA LEU A 25 4.45 -3.55 -7.53
C LEU A 25 5.97 -3.34 -7.48
N GLY A 26 6.74 -4.29 -6.95
CA GLY A 26 8.20 -4.25 -6.87
C GLY A 26 8.78 -3.69 -5.57
N LEU A 27 7.97 -3.50 -4.52
CA LEU A 27 8.49 -3.03 -3.23
C LEU A 27 9.15 -4.17 -2.47
N ASP A 28 10.32 -3.89 -1.91
CA ASP A 28 10.99 -4.78 -0.97
C ASP A 28 10.39 -4.62 0.43
N VAL A 29 9.31 -5.37 0.68
CA VAL A 29 8.62 -5.39 1.97
C VAL A 29 8.94 -6.71 2.66
N PRO A 30 9.33 -6.73 3.95
CA PRO A 30 9.59 -7.96 4.69
C PRO A 30 8.31 -8.80 4.88
N GLU A 31 8.47 -10.04 5.36
CA GLU A 31 7.30 -10.84 5.74
C GLU A 31 6.51 -10.11 6.83
N PRO A 32 5.17 -10.06 6.73
CA PRO A 32 4.36 -9.47 7.76
C PRO A 32 4.40 -10.32 9.03
N ASP A 33 4.67 -9.67 10.15
CA ASP A 33 4.66 -10.23 11.50
C ASP A 33 3.90 -9.28 12.43
N GLY A 34 2.90 -9.79 13.15
CA GLY A 34 2.05 -8.97 14.02
C GLY A 34 0.98 -8.14 13.30
N ASP A 35 0.61 -7.02 13.94
CA ASP A 35 -0.52 -6.16 13.61
C ASP A 35 -0.11 -4.82 12.94
N HIS A 36 1.19 -4.58 12.83
CA HIS A 36 1.84 -3.43 12.22
C HIS A 36 3.06 -3.87 11.40
N LEU A 37 3.31 -3.20 10.27
CA LEU A 37 4.54 -3.33 9.52
C LEU A 37 4.92 -2.00 8.87
N ASP A 38 6.22 -1.72 8.73
CA ASP A 38 6.72 -0.65 7.89
C ASP A 38 7.85 -1.09 6.95
N ALA A 39 7.94 -0.42 5.81
CA ALA A 39 9.02 -0.59 4.84
C ALA A 39 9.55 0.78 4.40
N THR A 40 10.87 0.94 4.38
CA THR A 40 11.51 2.19 3.94
C THR A 40 11.66 2.18 2.42
N LEU A 41 11.04 3.15 1.75
CA LEU A 41 11.18 3.33 0.31
C LEU A 41 12.56 3.91 -0.03
N PRO A 42 13.04 3.78 -1.28
CA PRO A 42 14.31 4.40 -1.71
C PRO A 42 14.38 5.92 -1.50
N SER A 43 13.23 6.59 -1.45
CA SER A 43 13.14 8.03 -1.14
C SER A 43 13.42 8.37 0.33
N GLY A 44 13.47 7.37 1.22
CA GLY A 44 13.60 7.53 2.67
C GLY A 44 12.26 7.67 3.41
N VAL A 45 11.14 7.88 2.70
CA VAL A 45 9.80 7.84 3.30
C VAL A 45 9.40 6.40 3.57
N ARG A 46 8.78 6.14 4.72
CA ARG A 46 8.27 4.81 5.05
C ARG A 46 6.82 4.64 4.62
N LEU A 47 6.49 3.46 4.10
CA LEU A 47 5.11 3.04 3.97
C LEU A 47 4.78 2.13 5.15
N MET A 48 3.70 2.42 5.87
CA MET A 48 3.29 1.68 7.06
C MET A 48 1.91 1.08 6.85
N TRP A 49 1.72 -0.11 7.39
CA TRP A 49 0.48 -0.85 7.40
C TRP A 49 0.08 -1.14 8.84
N ASP A 50 -1.15 -0.81 9.19
CA ASP A 50 -1.76 -1.16 10.46
C ASP A 50 -3.01 -2.00 10.20
N THR A 51 -3.21 -3.07 10.96
CA THR A 51 -4.49 -3.80 10.91
C THR A 51 -5.63 -2.96 11.49
N GLU A 52 -6.87 -3.25 11.08
CA GLU A 52 -8.04 -2.61 11.71
C GLU A 52 -8.08 -2.83 13.24
N GLU A 53 -7.57 -3.96 13.73
CA GLU A 53 -7.45 -4.26 15.16
C GLU A 53 -6.46 -3.33 15.87
N ALA A 54 -5.25 -3.17 15.32
CA ALA A 54 -4.25 -2.25 15.86
C ALA A 54 -4.79 -0.82 15.97
N VAL A 55 -5.46 -0.34 14.91
CA VAL A 55 -6.06 0.99 14.89
C VAL A 55 -7.17 1.13 15.94
N ARG A 56 -8.07 0.15 16.07
CA ARG A 56 -9.13 0.17 17.09
C ARG A 56 -8.58 0.09 18.52
N GLY A 57 -7.41 -0.51 18.72
CA GLY A 57 -6.71 -0.50 20.00
C GLY A 57 -6.27 0.91 20.42
N MET A 58 -5.96 1.79 19.46
CA MET A 58 -5.53 3.17 19.68
C MET A 58 -6.69 4.18 19.63
N ASP A 59 -7.64 3.95 18.74
CA ASP A 59 -8.84 4.76 18.53
C ASP A 59 -10.08 3.84 18.48
N PRO A 60 -10.70 3.55 19.65
CA PRO A 60 -11.83 2.62 19.74
C PRO A 60 -13.05 3.04 18.91
N ASP A 61 -13.20 4.34 18.63
CA ASP A 61 -14.30 4.89 17.86
C ASP A 61 -14.01 4.93 16.35
N TRP A 62 -12.84 4.45 15.92
CA TRP A 62 -12.45 4.43 14.52
C TRP A 62 -13.44 3.64 13.65
N LEU A 63 -13.78 4.22 12.50
CA LEU A 63 -14.63 3.62 11.49
C LEU A 63 -13.86 3.51 10.16
N PRO A 64 -14.05 2.41 9.39
CA PRO A 64 -13.46 2.29 8.07
C PRO A 64 -13.86 3.45 7.17
N PRO A 65 -12.92 4.04 6.41
CA PRO A 65 -13.22 5.14 5.50
C PRO A 65 -14.14 4.66 4.37
N GLN A 66 -15.02 5.55 3.91
CA GLN A 66 -15.86 5.31 2.73
C GLN A 66 -15.28 6.04 1.51
N GLY A 67 -15.20 5.33 0.38
CA GLY A 67 -14.62 5.87 -0.85
C GLY A 67 -13.10 5.99 -0.81
N GLN A 68 -12.54 6.77 -1.73
CA GLN A 68 -11.09 6.99 -1.86
C GLN A 68 -10.71 8.34 -1.24
N GLY A 69 -9.95 8.33 -0.14
CA GLY A 69 -9.41 9.55 0.49
C GLY A 69 -7.98 9.88 0.05
N MET A 70 -7.23 8.88 -0.44
CA MET A 70 -5.83 8.99 -0.86
C MET A 70 -5.55 8.01 -2.00
N THR A 71 -4.51 8.28 -2.79
CA THR A 71 -4.02 7.39 -3.85
C THR A 71 -2.51 7.43 -3.87
N LEU A 72 -1.88 6.26 -3.99
CA LEU A 72 -0.45 6.13 -4.22
C LEU A 72 -0.22 5.92 -5.72
N ALA A 73 0.71 6.66 -6.30
CA ALA A 73 1.07 6.57 -7.71
C ALA A 73 2.47 5.94 -7.84
N PHE A 74 2.60 4.97 -8.73
CA PHE A 74 3.85 4.30 -9.05
C PHE A 74 4.25 4.67 -10.48
N GLU A 75 5.43 5.26 -10.63
CA GLU A 75 5.99 5.60 -11.93
C GLU A 75 6.52 4.34 -12.62
N CYS A 76 6.14 4.16 -13.89
CA CYS A 76 6.67 3.12 -14.77
C CYS A 76 7.55 3.76 -15.84
N ALA A 77 8.45 2.99 -16.45
CA ALA A 77 9.38 3.50 -17.47
C ALA A 77 8.71 4.05 -18.74
N GLY A 78 7.42 3.75 -18.96
CA GLY A 78 6.61 4.22 -20.08
C GLY A 78 5.29 3.46 -20.18
N PRO A 79 4.44 3.76 -21.19
CA PRO A 79 3.13 3.14 -21.37
C PRO A 79 3.18 1.61 -21.44
N ASP A 80 4.08 1.04 -22.24
CA ASP A 80 4.22 -0.43 -22.36
C ASP A 80 4.54 -1.10 -21.01
N ALA A 81 5.29 -0.41 -20.15
CA ALA A 81 5.61 -0.91 -18.81
C ALA A 81 4.39 -0.82 -17.86
N VAL A 82 3.51 0.18 -18.04
CA VAL A 82 2.23 0.25 -17.33
C VAL A 82 1.36 -0.93 -17.74
N ASP A 83 1.22 -1.21 -19.04
CA ASP A 83 0.41 -2.31 -19.56
C ASP A 83 0.90 -3.67 -19.06
N ALA A 84 2.22 -3.90 -19.10
CA ALA A 84 2.82 -5.14 -18.62
C ALA A 84 2.62 -5.32 -17.11
N LEU A 85 2.83 -4.28 -16.31
CA LEU A 85 2.63 -4.34 -14.86
C LEU A 85 1.14 -4.57 -14.52
N HIS A 86 0.24 -3.86 -15.20
CA HIS A 86 -1.20 -3.99 -15.02
C HIS A 86 -1.68 -5.42 -15.34
N THR A 87 -1.23 -5.99 -16.45
CA THR A 87 -1.52 -7.38 -16.83
C THR A 87 -1.03 -8.34 -15.74
N GLY A 88 0.21 -8.19 -15.29
CA GLY A 88 0.76 -9.04 -14.22
C GLY A 88 -0.02 -8.96 -12.91
N LEU A 89 -0.49 -7.76 -12.52
CA LEU A 89 -1.31 -7.58 -11.32
C LEU A 89 -2.69 -8.22 -11.46
N THR A 90 -3.35 -8.07 -12.61
CA THR A 90 -4.69 -8.63 -12.83
C THR A 90 -4.66 -10.15 -12.96
N GLU A 91 -3.64 -10.71 -13.63
CA GLU A 91 -3.41 -12.17 -13.66
C GLU A 91 -3.08 -12.75 -12.27
N ALA A 92 -2.43 -11.97 -11.41
CA ALA A 92 -2.22 -12.31 -10.01
C ALA A 92 -3.49 -12.17 -9.13
N GLY A 93 -4.63 -11.80 -9.72
CA GLY A 93 -5.94 -11.73 -9.08
C GLY A 93 -6.28 -10.39 -8.43
N PHE A 94 -5.47 -9.34 -8.65
CA PHE A 94 -5.79 -8.01 -8.14
C PHE A 94 -6.82 -7.28 -9.01
N HIS A 95 -7.62 -6.42 -8.38
CA HIS A 95 -8.70 -5.71 -9.07
C HIS A 95 -8.18 -4.48 -9.84
N SER A 96 -8.42 -4.46 -11.14
CA SER A 96 -8.31 -3.27 -11.99
C SER A 96 -9.60 -2.43 -11.86
N LYS A 97 -9.47 -1.19 -11.37
CA LYS A 97 -10.56 -0.21 -11.40
C LYS A 97 -10.77 0.36 -12.81
N ARG A 98 -9.70 0.47 -13.59
CA ARG A 98 -9.67 1.01 -14.96
C ARG A 98 -8.47 0.48 -15.71
N GLU A 99 -8.67 0.18 -16.99
CA GLU A 99 -7.60 -0.22 -17.91
C GLU A 99 -6.63 0.94 -18.21
N PRO A 100 -5.35 0.65 -18.51
CA PRO A 100 -4.38 1.64 -19.01
C PRO A 100 -4.86 2.33 -20.30
N TRP A 101 -4.29 3.50 -20.62
CA TRP A 101 -4.63 4.29 -21.81
C TRP A 101 -3.43 4.96 -22.46
#